data_AF-A0A7S2JF25-F1
#
_entry.id   AF-A0A7S2JF25-F1
#
_cell.length_a   1.000
_cell.length_b   1.000
_cell.length_c   1.000
_cell.angle_alpha   90.00
_cell.angle_beta   90.00
_cell.angle_gamma   90.00
#
_symmetry.space_group_name_H-M   'P 1'
#
loop_
_entity.id
_entity.type
_entity.pdbx_description
1 polymer ?
#
loop_
_entity_poly.entity_id
_entity_poly.type
_entity_poly.pdbx_seq_one_letter_code
_entity_poly.pdbx_strand_id
1 'polypeptide(L)'
;SAMCGSFVLMTWYVRMMRSTPWNYLYLFIFSGCVGFVVGFIFANYTVQSVLLVFGLSALLILALTAYAVCTKADFSGCGAYVLVMLLGLLLLALVAAFVRGSPVLHRLLGAIGATLFGFIIVYDTQQIFGSAAEAFGGSSRQFEYSIDMCAFAAWSLYLDFINFFLDLALLFGDRR
;
A
#
# COMPACT_ATOMS: atom_id res chain seq x y z
N SER A 1 -32.44 -21.71 7.88
CA SER A 1 -31.33 -22.61 7.48
C SER A 1 -30.37 -22.00 6.46
N ALA A 2 -30.81 -21.13 5.53
CA ALA A 2 -29.94 -20.51 4.51
C ALA A 2 -28.84 -19.57 5.06
N MET A 3 -29.09 -18.86 6.17
CA MET A 3 -28.12 -17.92 6.76
C MET A 3 -26.94 -18.63 7.45
N CYS A 4 -27.15 -19.83 8.00
CA CYS A 4 -26.06 -20.65 8.57
C CYS A 4 -25.13 -21.23 7.49
N GLY A 5 -25.67 -21.58 6.32
CA GLY A 5 -24.87 -22.07 5.19
C GLY A 5 -23.91 -21.00 4.65
N SER A 6 -24.36 -19.74 4.58
CA SER A 6 -23.53 -18.60 4.15
C SER A 6 -22.36 -18.33 5.12
N PHE A 7 -22.60 -18.39 6.44
CA PHE A 7 -21.55 -18.19 7.43
C PHE A 7 -20.50 -19.31 7.43
N VAL A 8 -20.91 -20.56 7.19
CA VAL A 8 -19.99 -21.69 7.06
C VAL A 8 -19.17 -21.59 5.77
N LEU A 9 -19.79 -21.21 4.65
CA LEU A 9 -19.07 -20.96 3.39
C LEU A 9 -18.07 -19.81 3.51
N MET A 10 -18.46 -18.72 4.20
CA MET A 10 -17.60 -17.56 4.40
C MET A 10 -16.43 -17.86 5.34
N THR A 11 -16.68 -18.59 6.45
CA THR A 11 -15.60 -19.04 7.33
C THR A 11 -14.71 -20.09 6.67
N TRP A 12 -15.26 -20.99 5.84
CA TRP A 12 -14.50 -21.96 5.06
C TRP A 12 -13.66 -21.28 3.97
N TYR A 13 -14.20 -20.29 3.26
CA TYR A 13 -13.49 -19.47 2.28
C TYR A 13 -12.35 -18.67 2.91
N VAL A 14 -12.60 -18.05 4.07
CA VAL A 14 -11.57 -17.35 4.86
C VAL A 14 -10.50 -18.32 5.36
N ARG A 15 -10.88 -19.56 5.73
CA ARG A 15 -9.92 -20.61 6.14
C ARG A 15 -9.12 -21.17 4.97
N MET A 16 -9.72 -21.23 3.78
CA MET A 16 -9.08 -21.64 2.53
C MET A 16 -8.07 -20.58 2.05
N MET A 17 -8.42 -19.30 2.12
CA MET A 17 -7.48 -18.18 1.87
C MET A 17 -6.32 -18.14 2.87
N ARG A 18 -6.52 -18.66 4.09
CA ARG A 18 -5.49 -18.81 5.13
C ARG A 18 -4.72 -20.13 5.05
N SER A 19 -5.02 -21.00 4.09
CA SER A 19 -4.33 -22.29 3.97
C SER A 19 -3.16 -22.18 2.99
N THR A 20 -1.96 -22.49 3.47
CA THR A 20 -0.79 -22.68 2.58
C THR A 20 -1.04 -23.93 1.72
N PRO A 21 -0.93 -23.88 0.37
CA PRO A 21 -0.26 -22.86 -0.46
C PRO A 21 -1.19 -21.87 -1.19
N TRP A 22 -2.52 -21.97 -1.04
CA TRP A 22 -3.50 -21.19 -1.83
C TRP A 22 -3.35 -19.68 -1.66
N ASN A 23 -2.94 -19.22 -0.47
CA ASN A 23 -2.68 -17.80 -0.20
C ASN A 23 -1.61 -17.20 -1.14
N TYR A 24 -0.48 -17.89 -1.31
CA TYR A 24 0.61 -17.42 -2.19
C TYR A 24 0.21 -17.40 -3.65
N LEU A 25 -0.58 -18.39 -4.09
CA LEU A 25 -1.07 -18.44 -5.46
C LEU A 25 -2.02 -17.27 -5.75
N TYR A 26 -2.90 -16.93 -4.80
CA TYR A 26 -3.76 -15.75 -4.90
C TYR A 26 -2.94 -14.45 -4.97
N LEU A 27 -1.95 -14.28 -4.08
CA LEU A 27 -1.06 -13.11 -4.10
C LEU A 27 -0.30 -12.97 -5.41
N PHE A 28 0.19 -14.07 -5.97
CA PHE A 28 0.92 -14.06 -7.24
C PHE A 28 0.03 -13.63 -8.41
N ILE A 29 -1.17 -14.23 -8.52
CA ILE A 29 -2.15 -13.86 -9.56
C ILE A 29 -2.57 -12.40 -9.39
N PHE A 30 -2.87 -11.98 -8.16
CA PHE A 30 -3.26 -10.61 -7.85
C PHE A 30 -2.16 -9.61 -8.22
N SER A 31 -0.91 -9.87 -7.82
CA SER A 31 0.24 -9.04 -8.18
C SER A 31 0.45 -8.98 -9.69
N GLY A 32 0.21 -10.08 -10.42
CA GLY A 32 0.26 -10.10 -11.88
C GLY A 32 -0.81 -9.20 -12.51
N CYS A 33 -2.05 -9.28 -12.03
CA CYS A 33 -3.14 -8.42 -12.48
C CYS A 33 -2.87 -6.94 -12.19
N VAL A 34 -2.41 -6.60 -10.98
CA VAL A 34 -2.04 -5.23 -10.62
C VAL A 34 -0.89 -4.74 -11.50
N GLY A 35 0.14 -5.54 -11.71
CA GLY A 35 1.25 -5.22 -12.61
C GLY A 35 0.79 -4.96 -14.04
N PHE A 36 -0.17 -5.72 -14.55
CA PHE A 36 -0.77 -5.49 -15.87
C PHE A 36 -1.53 -4.15 -15.94
N VAL A 37 -2.35 -3.84 -14.94
CA VAL A 37 -3.09 -2.56 -14.86
C VAL A 37 -2.12 -1.38 -14.77
N VAL A 38 -1.10 -1.47 -13.92
CA VAL A 38 -0.06 -0.44 -13.80
C VAL A 38 0.69 -0.28 -15.12
N GLY A 39 1.07 -1.38 -15.78
CA GLY A 39 1.70 -1.34 -17.11
C GLY A 39 0.83 -0.62 -18.14
N PHE A 40 -0.49 -0.85 -18.14
CA PHE A 40 -1.43 -0.14 -19.00
C PHE A 40 -1.51 1.36 -18.68
N ILE A 41 -1.46 1.75 -17.41
CA ILE A 41 -1.42 3.17 -17.01
C ILE A 41 -0.13 3.82 -17.54
N PHE A 42 1.03 3.20 -17.30
CA PHE A 42 2.34 3.72 -17.71
C PHE A 42 2.57 3.72 -19.22
N ALA A 43 1.80 2.94 -20.00
CA ALA A 43 1.81 3.01 -21.46
C ALA A 43 1.42 4.40 -22.00
N ASN A 44 0.68 5.19 -21.22
CA ASN A 44 0.29 6.57 -21.56
C ASN A 44 1.33 7.62 -21.11
N TYR A 45 2.43 7.23 -20.47
CA TYR A 45 3.48 8.14 -19.99
C TYR A 45 4.72 8.07 -20.88
N THR A 46 5.54 9.13 -20.85
CA THR A 46 6.83 9.12 -21.54
C THR A 46 7.84 8.21 -20.84
N VAL A 47 8.74 7.57 -21.61
CA VAL A 47 9.79 6.70 -21.04
C VAL A 47 10.65 7.44 -20.02
N GLN A 48 10.97 8.71 -20.29
CA GLN A 48 11.72 9.57 -19.35
C GLN A 48 10.96 9.76 -18.03
N SER A 49 9.65 10.03 -18.11
CA SER A 49 8.78 10.12 -16.94
C SER A 49 8.74 8.83 -16.13
N VAL A 50 8.63 7.67 -16.80
CA VAL A 50 8.58 6.37 -16.11
C VAL A 50 9.86 6.11 -15.33
N LEU A 51 11.02 6.35 -15.95
CA LEU A 51 12.32 6.16 -15.30
C LEU A 51 12.52 7.09 -14.11
N LEU A 52 12.12 8.36 -14.25
CA LEU A 52 12.20 9.34 -13.17
C LEU A 52 11.35 8.91 -11.98
N VAL A 53 10.08 8.57 -12.22
CA VAL A 53 9.14 8.20 -11.16
C VAL A 53 9.58 6.90 -10.48
N PHE A 54 10.10 5.93 -11.24
CA PHE A 54 10.65 4.69 -10.69
C PHE A 54 11.88 4.92 -9.82
N GLY A 55 12.82 5.78 -10.26
CA GLY A 55 13.99 6.13 -9.46
C GLY A 55 13.61 6.87 -8.17
N LEU A 56 12.68 7.83 -8.26
CA LEU A 56 12.19 8.56 -7.08
C LEU A 56 11.45 7.65 -6.11
N SER A 57 10.56 6.79 -6.59
CA SER A 57 9.80 5.89 -5.72
C SER A 57 10.74 4.95 -4.98
N ALA A 58 11.68 4.30 -5.69
CA ALA A 58 12.66 3.41 -5.08
C ALA A 58 13.47 4.11 -3.98
N LEU A 59 13.98 5.32 -4.24
CA LEU A 59 14.74 6.09 -3.26
C LEU A 59 13.89 6.49 -2.05
N LEU A 60 12.67 6.98 -2.27
CA LEU A 60 11.78 7.42 -1.20
C LEU A 60 11.33 6.24 -0.32
N ILE A 61 11.02 5.10 -0.91
CA ILE A 61 10.62 3.91 -0.14
C ILE A 61 11.81 3.40 0.67
N LEU A 62 13.00 3.30 0.08
CA LEU A 62 14.19 2.91 0.83
C LEU A 62 14.44 3.85 2.01
N ALA A 63 14.32 5.17 1.79
CA ALA A 63 14.48 6.16 2.85
C ALA A 63 13.39 6.06 3.93
N LEU A 64 12.11 5.93 3.55
CA LEU A 64 10.98 5.83 4.47
C LEU A 64 11.00 4.52 5.26
N THR A 65 11.32 3.39 4.63
CA THR A 65 11.49 2.09 5.29
C THR A 65 12.68 2.13 6.26
N ALA A 66 13.82 2.69 5.85
CA ALA A 66 14.96 2.87 6.75
C ALA A 66 14.59 3.76 7.95
N TYR A 67 13.89 4.86 7.71
CA TYR A 67 13.37 5.74 8.76
C TYR A 67 12.41 5.01 9.70
N ALA A 68 11.46 4.25 9.17
CA ALA A 68 10.46 3.51 9.93
C ALA A 68 11.09 2.49 10.88
N VAL A 69 12.16 1.81 10.44
CA VAL A 69 12.88 0.81 11.24
C VAL A 69 13.84 1.46 12.25
N CYS A 70 14.42 2.61 11.94
CA CYS A 70 15.38 3.28 12.83
C CYS A 70 14.74 4.25 13.83
N THR A 71 13.52 4.73 13.58
CA THR A 71 12.87 5.74 14.42
C THR A 71 12.35 5.17 15.73
N LYS A 72 12.43 5.97 16.80
CA LYS A 72 11.89 5.64 18.13
C LYS A 72 10.43 6.06 18.31
N ALA A 73 9.88 6.80 17.34
CA ALA A 73 8.48 7.21 17.37
C ALA A 73 7.58 6.00 17.08
N ASP A 74 6.67 5.70 18.00
CA ASP A 74 5.69 4.63 17.85
C ASP A 74 4.46 5.16 17.11
N PHE A 75 4.29 4.78 15.85
CA PHE A 75 3.09 5.09 15.07
C PHE A 75 2.03 3.98 15.14
N SER A 76 2.24 2.89 15.87
CA SER A 76 1.33 1.74 15.95
C SER A 76 -0.09 2.12 16.42
N GLY A 77 -0.21 3.17 17.24
CA GLY A 77 -1.50 3.69 17.71
C GLY A 77 -2.30 4.50 16.67
N CYS A 78 -1.72 4.81 15.51
CA CYS A 78 -2.32 5.72 14.53
C CYS A 78 -3.30 5.06 13.54
N GLY A 79 -3.64 3.78 13.71
CA GLY A 79 -4.43 3.02 12.72
C GLY A 79 -5.79 3.62 12.37
N ALA A 80 -6.50 4.20 13.34
CA ALA A 80 -7.77 4.87 13.07
C ALA A 80 -7.58 6.11 12.16
N TYR A 81 -6.50 6.86 12.35
CA TYR A 81 -6.20 8.04 11.53
C TYR A 81 -5.81 7.63 10.10
N VAL A 82 -5.03 6.56 9.94
CA VAL A 82 -4.67 6.00 8.64
C VAL A 82 -5.92 5.59 7.84
N LEU A 83 -6.88 4.92 8.47
CA LEU A 83 -8.15 4.56 7.83
C LEU A 83 -8.96 5.79 7.38
N VAL A 84 -9.05 6.82 8.22
CA VAL A 84 -9.76 8.06 7.88
C VAL A 84 -9.10 8.77 6.71
N MET A 85 -7.77 8.86 6.72
CA MET A 85 -6.99 9.47 5.63
C MET A 85 -7.19 8.71 4.31
N LEU A 86 -7.12 7.37 4.34
CA LEU A 86 -7.32 6.52 3.16
C LEU A 86 -8.73 6.67 2.57
N LEU A 87 -9.76 6.69 3.41
CA LEU A 87 -11.15 6.96 2.98
C LEU A 87 -11.30 8.37 2.39
N GLY A 88 -10.65 9.37 2.99
CA GLY A 88 -10.63 10.74 2.47
C GLY A 88 -10.01 10.82 1.08
N LEU A 89 -8.89 10.14 0.86
CA LEU A 89 -8.23 10.08 -0.44
C LEU A 89 -9.08 9.35 -1.48
N LEU A 90 -9.75 8.26 -1.09
CA LEU A 90 -10.67 7.52 -1.96
C LEU A 90 -11.82 8.41 -2.44
N LEU A 91 -12.43 9.19 -1.53
CA LEU A 91 -13.50 10.12 -1.88
C LEU A 91 -13.00 11.25 -2.77
N LEU A 92 -11.81 11.80 -2.50
CA LEU A 92 -11.17 12.81 -3.35
C LEU A 92 -10.92 12.28 -4.76
N ALA A 93 -10.38 11.06 -4.88
CA ALA A 93 -10.16 10.41 -6.17
C ALA A 93 -11.48 10.17 -6.93
N LEU A 94 -12.54 9.78 -6.22
CA LEU A 94 -13.87 9.58 -6.80
C LEU A 94 -14.43 10.90 -7.36
N VAL A 95 -14.39 11.98 -6.57
CA VAL A 95 -14.85 13.30 -7.01
C VAL A 95 -14.01 13.80 -8.20
N ALA A 96 -12.69 13.63 -8.14
CA ALA A 96 -11.80 14.02 -9.21
C ALA A 96 -12.05 13.25 -10.52
N ALA A 97 -12.55 12.01 -10.45
CA ALA A 97 -12.93 11.25 -11.62
C ALA A 97 -14.13 11.86 -12.37
N PHE A 98 -15.06 12.52 -11.66
CA PHE A 98 -16.18 13.25 -12.26
C PHE A 98 -15.78 14.65 -12.73
N VAL A 99 -14.85 15.30 -12.03
CA VAL A 99 -14.34 16.63 -12.38
C VAL A 99 -13.18 16.50 -13.38
N ARG A 100 -13.50 16.21 -14.63
CA ARG A 100 -12.52 16.18 -15.72
C ARG A 100 -12.03 17.59 -16.06
N GLY A 101 -10.72 17.78 -16.15
CA GLY A 101 -10.16 18.83 -17.02
C GLY A 101 -9.15 19.81 -16.43
N SER A 102 -8.74 19.70 -15.16
CA SER A 102 -7.66 20.55 -14.64
C SER A 102 -6.38 19.76 -14.35
N PRO A 103 -5.29 19.99 -15.11
CA PRO A 103 -4.01 19.32 -14.89
C PRO A 103 -3.36 19.73 -13.56
N VAL A 104 -3.81 20.82 -12.96
CA VAL A 104 -3.38 21.27 -11.62
C VAL A 104 -4.03 20.44 -10.52
N LEU A 105 -5.33 20.13 -10.60
CA LEU A 105 -5.99 19.29 -9.58
C LEU A 105 -5.40 17.88 -9.57
N HIS A 106 -5.12 17.30 -10.74
CA HIS A 106 -4.48 15.99 -10.82
C HIS A 106 -3.11 15.99 -10.12
N ARG A 107 -2.26 16.99 -10.37
CA ARG A 107 -0.96 17.09 -9.68
C ARG A 107 -1.10 17.30 -8.17
N LEU A 108 -2.07 18.11 -7.72
CA LEU A 108 -2.33 18.29 -6.29
C LEU A 108 -2.80 16.99 -5.62
N LEU A 109 -3.68 16.23 -6.29
CA LEU A 109 -4.10 14.92 -5.81
C LEU A 109 -2.93 13.96 -5.70
N GLY A 110 -2.03 13.94 -6.70
CA GLY A 110 -0.80 13.16 -6.65
C GLY A 110 0.12 13.57 -5.51
N ALA A 111 0.27 14.86 -5.22
CA ALA A 111 1.07 15.32 -4.08
C ALA A 111 0.47 14.90 -2.73
N ILE A 112 -0.86 15.05 -2.57
CA ILE A 112 -1.57 14.64 -1.35
C ILE A 112 -1.49 13.13 -1.17
N GLY A 113 -1.78 12.37 -2.22
CA GLY A 113 -1.72 10.91 -2.23
C GLY A 113 -0.32 10.38 -1.92
N ALA A 114 0.71 10.90 -2.59
CA ALA A 114 2.10 10.49 -2.35
C ALA A 114 2.54 10.79 -0.90
N THR A 115 2.16 11.94 -0.37
CA THR A 115 2.45 12.27 1.04
C THR A 115 1.76 11.29 1.98
N LEU A 116 0.48 11.02 1.75
CA LEU A 116 -0.35 10.15 2.58
C LEU A 116 0.12 8.70 2.53
N PHE A 117 0.30 8.11 1.35
CA PHE A 117 0.84 6.76 1.22
C PHE A 117 2.28 6.66 1.72
N GLY A 118 3.08 7.72 1.62
CA GLY A 118 4.39 7.77 2.28
C GLY A 118 4.29 7.58 3.80
N PHE A 119 3.32 8.22 4.46
CA PHE A 119 3.04 8.00 5.89
C PHE A 119 2.50 6.59 6.16
N ILE A 120 1.64 6.05 5.30
CA ILE A 120 1.11 4.68 5.45
C ILE A 120 2.24 3.66 5.31
N ILE A 121 3.15 3.81 4.35
CA ILE A 121 4.33 2.93 4.20
C ILE A 121 5.14 2.90 5.50
N VAL A 122 5.38 4.05 6.14
CA VAL A 122 6.08 4.10 7.44
C VAL A 122 5.30 3.33 8.50
N TYR A 123 3.98 3.53 8.59
CA TYR A 123 3.11 2.85 9.54
C TYR A 123 3.06 1.33 9.32
N ASP A 124 2.83 0.86 8.09
CA ASP A 124 2.76 -0.55 7.74
C ASP A 124 4.12 -1.23 7.89
N THR A 125 5.22 -0.55 7.53
CA THR A 125 6.58 -1.04 7.79
C THR A 125 6.80 -1.24 9.30
N GLN A 126 6.39 -0.29 10.14
CA GLN A 126 6.50 -0.45 11.59
C GLN A 126 5.63 -1.59 12.14
N GLN A 127 4.48 -1.87 11.53
CA GLN A 127 3.67 -3.03 11.92
C GLN A 127 4.35 -4.34 11.55
N ILE A 128 4.87 -4.47 10.33
CA ILE A 128 5.52 -5.67 9.81
C ILE A 128 6.82 -5.97 10.56
N PHE A 129 7.66 -4.95 10.70
CA PHE A 129 8.93 -5.05 11.42
C PHE A 129 8.76 -4.73 12.91
N GLY A 130 7.52 -4.76 13.43
CA GLY A 130 7.23 -4.52 14.83
C GLY A 130 8.10 -5.40 15.71
N SER A 131 8.92 -4.77 16.56
CA SER A 131 10.00 -5.36 17.39
C SER A 131 11.36 -5.66 16.74
N ALA A 132 11.61 -5.42 15.45
CA ALA A 132 12.99 -5.42 14.91
C ALA A 132 13.80 -4.19 15.40
N ALA A 133 13.12 -3.15 15.91
CA ALA A 133 13.75 -2.13 16.73
C ALA A 133 14.48 -2.74 17.94
N GLU A 134 14.10 -3.91 18.46
CA GLU A 134 14.82 -4.60 19.53
C GLU A 134 16.23 -5.04 19.09
N ALA A 135 16.43 -5.40 17.81
CA ALA A 135 17.76 -5.72 17.25
C ALA A 135 18.65 -4.48 17.07
N PHE A 136 18.06 -3.26 17.09
CA PHE A 136 18.74 -1.97 16.93
C PHE A 136 18.52 -0.99 18.12
N GLY A 137 17.94 -1.43 19.26
CA GLY A 137 17.85 -0.66 20.53
C GLY A 137 16.51 -0.01 20.94
N GLY A 138 15.34 -0.54 20.56
CA GLY A 138 13.98 -0.05 20.91
C GLY A 138 13.12 -1.05 21.70
N SER A 139 12.20 -0.55 22.54
CA SER A 139 11.43 -1.28 23.58
C SER A 139 10.41 -2.32 23.09
N SER A 140 10.19 -3.31 23.95
CA SER A 140 9.68 -4.64 23.66
C SER A 140 8.18 -4.78 23.41
N ARG A 141 7.77 -5.44 22.33
CA ARG A 141 6.46 -6.11 22.19
C ARG A 141 6.55 -7.27 21.19
N GLN A 142 6.67 -8.49 21.73
CA GLN A 142 6.67 -9.73 20.96
C GLN A 142 5.28 -10.00 20.40
N PHE A 143 5.05 -9.71 19.13
CA PHE A 143 3.91 -10.24 18.39
C PHE A 143 4.35 -11.52 17.67
N GLU A 144 3.78 -12.64 18.09
CA GLU A 144 3.97 -13.95 17.46
C GLU A 144 3.24 -13.93 16.10
N TYR A 145 3.96 -13.50 15.05
CA TYR A 145 3.42 -13.42 13.71
C TYR A 145 3.19 -14.84 13.16
N SER A 146 1.91 -15.22 13.00
CA SER A 146 1.55 -16.36 12.15
C SER A 146 1.96 -16.04 10.70
N ILE A 147 2.40 -17.04 9.93
CA ILE A 147 2.81 -16.91 8.51
C ILE A 147 1.75 -16.16 7.68
N ASP A 148 0.47 -16.35 8.01
CA ASP A 148 -0.67 -15.69 7.36
C ASP A 148 -0.70 -14.17 7.58
N MET A 149 -0.31 -13.72 8.77
CA MET A 149 -0.24 -12.29 9.11
C MET A 149 0.90 -11.61 8.35
N CYS A 150 2.04 -12.29 8.18
CA CYS A 150 3.14 -11.78 7.36
C CYS A 150 2.74 -11.64 5.88
N ALA A 151 2.05 -12.65 5.33
CA ALA A 151 1.58 -12.60 3.94
C ALA A 151 0.57 -11.46 3.71
N PHE A 152 -0.38 -11.28 4.64
CA PHE A 152 -1.34 -10.18 4.59
C PHE A 152 -0.67 -8.81 4.73
N ALA A 153 0.27 -8.67 5.66
CA ALA A 153 0.95 -7.41 5.88
C ALA A 153 1.88 -7.04 4.70
N ALA A 154 2.58 -8.01 4.12
CA ALA A 154 3.35 -7.81 2.89
C ALA A 154 2.46 -7.41 1.70
N TRP A 155 1.24 -7.95 1.63
CA TRP A 155 0.26 -7.56 0.62
C TRP A 155 -0.24 -6.12 0.82
N SER A 156 -0.52 -5.71 2.05
CA SER A 156 -0.87 -4.33 2.39
C SER A 156 0.24 -3.36 1.97
N LEU A 157 1.48 -3.63 2.38
CA LEU A 157 2.65 -2.84 2.01
C LEU A 157 2.87 -2.78 0.49
N TYR A 158 2.58 -3.87 -0.24
CA TYR A 158 2.61 -3.89 -1.70
C TYR A 158 1.59 -2.94 -2.31
N LEU A 159 0.36 -2.91 -1.78
CA LEU A 159 -0.67 -1.98 -2.26
C LEU A 159 -0.30 -0.53 -1.97
N ASP A 160 0.26 -0.23 -0.79
CA ASP A 160 0.72 1.11 -0.47
C ASP A 160 1.85 1.57 -1.40
N PHE A 161 2.79 0.67 -1.71
CA PHE A 161 3.83 0.91 -2.70
C PHE A 161 3.26 1.28 -4.07
N ILE A 162 2.32 0.47 -4.58
CA ILE A 162 1.74 0.70 -5.90
C ILE A 162 0.98 2.03 -5.94
N ASN A 163 0.21 2.35 -4.91
CA ASN A 163 -0.52 3.62 -4.86
C ASN A 163 0.43 4.81 -4.75
N PHE A 164 1.44 4.74 -3.88
CA PHE A 164 2.48 5.76 -3.79
C PHE A 164 3.18 6.00 -5.14
N PHE A 165 3.49 4.93 -5.87
CA PHE A 165 4.10 5.00 -7.19
C PHE A 165 3.19 5.66 -8.23
N LEU A 166 1.89 5.33 -8.23
CA LEU A 166 0.91 5.95 -9.11
C LEU A 166 0.68 7.44 -8.79
N ASP A 167 0.71 7.81 -7.51
CA ASP A 167 0.58 9.20 -7.08
C ASP A 167 1.80 10.04 -7.47
N LEU A 168 3.01 9.48 -7.37
CA LEU A 168 4.22 10.10 -7.91
C LEU A 168 4.14 10.24 -9.43
N ALA A 169 3.59 9.26 -10.15
CA ALA A 169 3.35 9.37 -11.58
C ALA A 169 2.31 10.44 -11.91
N LEU A 170 1.29 10.62 -11.06
CA LEU A 170 0.31 11.68 -11.23
C LEU A 170 0.90 13.08 -10.97
N LEU A 171 1.88 13.17 -10.07
CA LEU A 171 2.56 14.41 -9.69
C LEU A 171 3.65 14.85 -10.69
N PHE A 172 4.56 13.94 -11.03
CA PHE A 172 5.74 14.22 -11.85
C PHE A 172 5.62 13.68 -13.28
N GLY A 173 4.59 12.89 -13.57
CA GLY A 173 4.51 12.20 -14.83
C GLY A 173 4.02 13.06 -15.96
N ASP A 174 4.67 12.90 -17.11
CA ASP A 174 4.29 13.56 -18.35
C ASP A 174 3.61 12.56 -19.29
N ARG A 175 2.39 12.90 -19.72
CA ARG A 175 1.52 12.02 -20.52
C ARG A 175 1.73 12.30 -22.01
N ARG A 176 1.78 11.25 -22.81
CA ARG A 176 1.80 11.31 -24.28
C ARG A 176 0.38 11.43 -24.82
#